data_AF-A0A9W7XJZ1-F1
#
_entry.id   AF-A0A9W7XJZ1-F1
#
_cell.length_a   1.000
_cell.length_b   1.000
_cell.length_c   1.000
_cell.angle_alpha   90.00
_cell.angle_beta   90.00
_cell.angle_gamma   90.00
#
_symmetry.space_group_name_H-M   'P 1'
#
loop_
_entity.id
_entity.type
_entity.pdbx_description
1 polymer ?
#
loop_
_entity_poly.entity_id
_entity_poly.type
_entity_poly.pdbx_seq_one_letter_code
_entity_poly.pdbx_strand_id
1 'polypeptide(L)'
;MFETAALTYGGETISTVIGWTYFAAWSISFYPQVVLNFRRKSVEGLSIDYLVYNVYGFACYAIFNTAFFFSKAIGDEYAGRNDGHHNLVRFNDLFFSYHALAISLITFLQSFWYKRSVTQKASSTVRIFFLVTLAGLIMSMLFASPYATVYYLSFIKLGCSMVKYIPQVWINYQRKSTDGWSIDNILLDFTGGVLSFAQLLLDAFRLGNIGDVLGNPVKMGLGLASIGFDLVFMSQHYVWYAEDRRQHKQDIESQRESHSQSRYGSTE
;
A
#
# COMPACT_ATOMS: atom_id res chain seq x y z
N MET A 1 12.32 -29.59 30.24
CA MET A 1 11.73 -30.19 29.01
C MET A 1 10.29 -29.74 28.79
N PHE A 2 9.40 -29.78 29.79
CA PHE A 2 8.03 -29.24 29.69
C PHE A 2 7.96 -27.70 29.60
N GLU A 3 8.79 -26.98 30.36
CA GLU A 3 8.82 -25.50 30.37
C GLU A 3 9.32 -24.92 29.05
N THR A 4 10.35 -25.55 28.47
CA THR A 4 10.85 -25.25 27.12
C THR A 4 9.80 -25.54 26.05
N ALA A 5 9.07 -26.66 26.14
CA ALA A 5 8.01 -26.97 25.18
C ALA A 5 6.83 -26.00 25.27
N ALA A 6 6.41 -25.58 26.47
CA ALA A 6 5.35 -24.60 26.64
C ALA A 6 5.73 -23.21 26.09
N LEU A 7 6.98 -22.79 26.27
CA LEU A 7 7.54 -21.58 25.65
C LEU A 7 7.60 -21.69 24.11
N THR A 8 7.98 -22.85 23.58
CA THR A 8 8.03 -23.08 22.13
C THR A 8 6.64 -23.08 21.49
N TYR A 9 5.67 -23.80 22.06
CA TYR A 9 4.28 -23.87 21.56
C TYR A 9 3.50 -22.56 21.77
N GLY A 10 3.68 -21.90 22.93
CA GLY A 10 3.09 -20.60 23.20
C GLY A 10 3.59 -19.53 22.24
N GLY A 11 4.91 -19.50 21.98
CA GLY A 11 5.50 -18.59 21.01
C GLY A 11 5.03 -18.81 19.57
N GLU A 12 4.72 -20.05 19.18
CA GLU A 12 4.19 -20.37 17.84
C GLU A 12 2.77 -19.87 17.65
N THR A 13 1.95 -20.06 18.68
CA THR A 13 0.57 -19.57 18.70
C THR A 13 0.55 -18.06 18.66
N ILE A 14 1.39 -17.38 19.46
CA ILE A 14 1.50 -15.91 19.45
C ILE A 14 1.98 -15.41 18.08
N SER A 15 3.03 -16.01 17.51
CA SER A 15 3.52 -15.65 16.18
C SER A 15 2.42 -15.79 15.12
N THR A 16 1.68 -16.90 15.14
CA THR A 16 0.56 -17.13 14.22
C THR A 16 -0.57 -16.10 14.38
N VAL A 17 -0.94 -15.76 15.62
CA VAL A 17 -1.98 -14.74 15.89
C VAL A 17 -1.54 -13.37 15.42
N ILE A 18 -0.29 -12.96 15.69
CA ILE A 18 0.29 -11.71 15.18
C ILE A 18 0.25 -11.72 13.64
N GLY A 19 0.58 -12.86 13.02
CA GLY A 19 0.54 -13.13 11.59
C GLY A 19 -0.79 -12.81 10.94
N TRP A 20 -1.85 -13.45 11.43
CA TRP A 20 -3.20 -13.24 10.92
C TRP A 20 -3.70 -11.81 11.20
N THR A 21 -3.31 -11.23 12.33
CA THR A 21 -3.71 -9.86 12.68
C THR A 21 -3.12 -8.84 11.72
N TYR A 22 -1.80 -8.90 11.44
CA TYR A 22 -1.20 -7.95 10.50
C TYR A 22 -1.70 -8.17 9.07
N PHE A 23 -1.95 -9.42 8.67
CA PHE A 23 -2.48 -9.75 7.36
C PHE A 23 -3.88 -9.16 7.17
N ALA A 24 -4.73 -9.26 8.20
CA ALA A 24 -6.05 -8.63 8.21
C ALA A 24 -5.94 -7.10 8.17
N ALA A 25 -5.06 -6.50 8.97
CA ALA A 25 -4.85 -5.05 8.99
C ALA A 25 -4.45 -4.51 7.60
N TRP A 26 -3.48 -5.14 6.93
CA TRP A 26 -3.08 -4.77 5.57
C TRP A 26 -4.17 -5.02 4.54
N SER A 27 -4.96 -6.09 4.66
CA SER A 27 -6.06 -6.34 3.72
C SER A 27 -7.16 -5.29 3.85
N ILE A 28 -7.47 -4.85 5.08
CA ILE A 28 -8.51 -3.87 5.35
C ILE A 28 -8.05 -2.45 5.01
N SER A 29 -6.75 -2.14 5.07
CA SER A 29 -6.22 -0.79 4.83
C SER A 29 -6.57 -0.21 3.45
N PHE A 30 -6.85 -1.06 2.45
CA PHE A 30 -7.26 -0.62 1.11
C PHE A 30 -8.66 0.03 1.07
N TYR A 31 -9.56 -0.30 2.00
CA TYR A 31 -10.96 0.12 1.95
C TYR A 31 -11.24 1.55 2.46
N PRO A 32 -10.62 2.03 3.55
CA PRO A 32 -10.89 3.35 4.08
C PRO A 32 -10.83 4.49 3.05
N GLN A 33 -9.88 4.45 2.12
CA GLN A 33 -9.80 5.48 1.06
C GLN A 33 -11.00 5.43 0.11
N VAL A 34 -11.44 4.22 -0.29
CA VAL A 34 -12.64 4.05 -1.13
C VAL A 34 -13.86 4.62 -0.42
N VAL A 35 -14.02 4.29 0.86
CA VAL A 35 -15.14 4.76 1.70
C VAL A 35 -15.09 6.28 1.86
N LEU A 36 -13.91 6.85 2.11
CA LEU A 36 -13.71 8.29 2.24
C LEU A 36 -14.13 9.03 0.96
N ASN A 37 -13.63 8.56 -0.19
CA ASN A 37 -13.99 9.11 -1.50
C ASN A 37 -15.51 9.01 -1.74
N PHE A 38 -16.11 7.87 -1.40
CA PHE A 38 -17.56 7.65 -1.55
C PHE A 38 -18.39 8.57 -0.66
N ARG A 39 -17.96 8.81 0.58
CA ARG A 39 -18.64 9.70 1.54
C ARG A 39 -18.51 11.17 1.15
N ARG A 40 -17.31 11.59 0.71
CA ARG A 40 -17.04 12.99 0.33
C ARG A 40 -17.52 13.34 -1.09
N LYS A 41 -17.78 12.34 -1.94
CA LYS A 41 -18.03 12.50 -3.38
C LYS A 41 -16.97 13.36 -4.07
N SER A 42 -15.74 13.31 -3.54
CA SER A 42 -14.59 14.10 -3.98
C SER A 42 -13.31 13.31 -3.76
N VAL A 43 -12.40 13.41 -4.71
CA VAL A 43 -11.01 12.93 -4.62
C VAL A 43 -10.01 14.09 -4.46
N GLU A 44 -10.50 15.30 -4.15
CA GLU A 44 -9.63 16.43 -3.86
C GLU A 44 -8.73 16.11 -2.65
N GLY A 45 -7.43 16.26 -2.89
CA GLY A 45 -6.37 15.94 -1.93
C GLY A 45 -5.76 14.55 -2.03
N LEU A 46 -6.26 13.71 -2.94
CA LEU A 46 -5.69 12.41 -3.25
C LEU A 46 -4.79 12.51 -4.48
N SER A 47 -3.55 12.03 -4.37
CA SER A 47 -2.58 12.08 -5.45
C SER A 47 -2.98 11.14 -6.60
N ILE A 48 -3.10 11.68 -7.82
CA ILE A 48 -3.32 10.84 -9.02
C ILE A 48 -2.12 9.94 -9.27
N ASP A 49 -0.91 10.42 -8.98
CA ASP A 49 0.32 9.65 -9.09
C ASP A 49 0.28 8.42 -8.17
N TYR A 50 -0.14 8.61 -6.90
CA TYR A 50 -0.34 7.49 -5.97
C TYR A 50 -1.31 6.46 -6.54
N LEU A 51 -2.44 6.88 -7.12
CA LEU A 51 -3.42 5.96 -7.70
C LEU A 51 -2.84 5.19 -8.90
N VAL A 52 -2.14 5.88 -9.81
CA VAL A 52 -1.51 5.26 -10.98
C VAL A 52 -0.44 4.24 -10.54
N TYR A 53 0.43 4.59 -9.58
CA TYR A 53 1.44 3.66 -9.07
C TYR A 53 0.82 2.41 -8.45
N ASN A 54 -0.29 2.54 -7.69
CA ASN A 54 -0.96 1.38 -7.10
C ASN A 54 -1.57 0.48 -8.18
N VAL A 55 -2.36 1.03 -9.11
CA VAL A 55 -2.96 0.23 -10.20
C VAL A 55 -1.88 -0.46 -11.03
N TYR A 56 -0.86 0.28 -11.48
CA TYR A 56 0.20 -0.28 -12.31
C TYR A 56 1.02 -1.34 -11.56
N GLY A 57 1.44 -1.04 -10.33
CA GLY A 57 2.17 -1.99 -9.50
C GLY A 57 1.39 -3.27 -9.24
N PHE A 58 0.13 -3.17 -8.79
CA PHE A 58 -0.69 -4.36 -8.51
C PHE A 58 -1.08 -5.13 -9.77
N ALA A 59 -1.18 -4.49 -10.94
CA ALA A 59 -1.36 -5.19 -12.21
C ALA A 59 -0.12 -6.05 -12.55
N CYS A 60 1.09 -5.48 -12.45
CA CYS A 60 2.33 -6.23 -12.61
C CYS A 60 2.43 -7.39 -11.61
N TYR A 61 2.03 -7.16 -10.36
CA TYR A 61 2.05 -8.18 -9.32
C TYR A 61 1.06 -9.32 -9.57
N ALA A 62 -0.16 -9.01 -10.01
CA ALA A 62 -1.16 -10.01 -10.37
C ALA A 62 -0.68 -10.87 -11.54
N ILE A 63 -0.09 -10.26 -12.58
CA ILE A 63 0.49 -11.01 -13.71
C ILE A 63 1.64 -11.91 -13.24
N PHE A 64 2.53 -11.38 -12.40
CA PHE A 64 3.63 -12.17 -11.81
C PHE A 64 3.12 -13.39 -11.05
N ASN A 65 2.17 -13.21 -10.12
CA ASN A 65 1.63 -14.31 -9.33
C ASN A 65 0.88 -15.32 -10.21
N THR A 66 0.08 -14.87 -11.18
CA THR A 66 -0.62 -15.76 -12.12
C THR A 66 0.36 -16.60 -12.93
N ALA A 67 1.41 -15.98 -13.46
CA ALA A 67 2.43 -16.67 -14.24
C ALA A 67 3.15 -17.74 -13.42
N PHE A 68 3.59 -17.41 -12.19
CA PHE A 68 4.25 -18.38 -11.31
C PHE A 68 3.31 -19.45 -10.76
N PHE A 69 2.04 -19.13 -10.54
CA PHE A 69 1.07 -20.08 -10.01
C PHE A 69 0.63 -21.13 -11.04
N PHE A 70 0.43 -20.73 -12.30
CA PHE A 70 -0.09 -21.63 -13.34
C PHE A 70 0.97 -22.21 -14.28
N SER A 71 2.10 -21.52 -14.48
CA SER A 71 3.12 -21.97 -15.44
C SER A 71 4.23 -22.77 -14.77
N LYS A 72 4.15 -24.10 -14.93
CA LYS A 72 5.22 -25.00 -14.51
C LYS A 72 6.56 -24.69 -15.20
N ALA A 73 6.53 -24.26 -16.47
CA ALA A 73 7.74 -23.89 -17.22
C ALA A 73 8.51 -22.72 -16.57
N ILE A 74 7.78 -21.69 -16.12
CA ILE A 74 8.39 -20.54 -15.42
C ILE A 74 8.91 -20.96 -14.04
N GLY A 75 8.15 -21.80 -13.33
CA GLY A 75 8.56 -22.34 -12.03
C GLY A 75 9.81 -23.24 -12.10
N ASP A 76 9.90 -24.08 -13.13
CA ASP A 76 11.04 -24.95 -13.38
C ASP A 76 12.29 -24.14 -13.78
N GLU A 77 12.13 -23.09 -14.62
CA GLU A 77 13.26 -22.20 -14.97
C GLU A 77 13.75 -21.40 -13.75
N TYR A 78 12.85 -20.96 -12.87
CA TYR A 78 13.25 -20.34 -11.59
C TYR A 78 14.01 -21.33 -10.72
N ALA A 79 13.52 -22.55 -10.55
CA ALA A 79 14.18 -23.57 -9.75
C ALA A 79 15.58 -23.91 -10.29
N GLY A 80 15.72 -24.03 -11.61
CA GLY A 80 17.02 -24.24 -12.26
C GLY A 80 18.04 -23.14 -12.02
N ARG A 81 17.60 -21.91 -11.68
CA ARG A 81 18.46 -20.75 -11.39
C ARG A 81 18.64 -20.46 -9.89
N ASN A 82 17.91 -21.15 -9.02
CA ASN A 82 17.90 -20.92 -7.57
C ASN A 82 18.16 -22.23 -6.81
N ASP A 83 19.15 -23.02 -7.24
CA ASP A 83 19.56 -24.27 -6.56
C ASP A 83 18.42 -25.28 -6.34
N GLY A 84 17.47 -25.35 -7.27
CA GLY A 84 16.30 -26.23 -7.18
C GLY A 84 15.15 -25.68 -6.32
N HIS A 85 15.30 -24.50 -5.72
CA HIS A 85 14.23 -23.89 -4.93
C HIS A 85 13.11 -23.38 -5.84
N HIS A 86 11.90 -23.87 -5.63
CA HIS A 86 10.72 -23.37 -6.33
C HIS A 86 10.26 -22.03 -5.76
N ASN A 87 9.65 -21.21 -6.61
CA ASN A 87 9.06 -19.96 -6.16
C ASN A 87 7.89 -20.27 -5.21
N LEU A 88 7.83 -19.57 -4.08
CA LEU A 88 6.91 -19.81 -2.98
C LEU A 88 5.54 -19.12 -3.18
N VAL A 89 5.18 -18.74 -4.41
CA VAL A 89 3.87 -18.14 -4.71
C VAL A 89 2.76 -19.15 -4.40
N ARG A 90 1.86 -18.77 -3.50
CA ARG A 90 0.71 -19.58 -3.08
C ARG A 90 -0.59 -18.95 -3.57
N PHE A 91 -1.68 -19.70 -3.43
CA PHE A 91 -3.01 -19.24 -3.84
C PHE A 91 -3.46 -17.96 -3.10
N ASN A 92 -3.07 -17.79 -1.83
CA ASN A 92 -3.35 -16.58 -1.07
C ASN A 92 -2.64 -15.34 -1.66
N ASP A 93 -1.42 -15.48 -2.19
CA ASP A 93 -0.69 -14.37 -2.82
C ASP A 93 -1.36 -13.96 -4.14
N LEU A 94 -1.82 -14.95 -4.90
CA LEU A 94 -2.62 -14.74 -6.10
C LEU A 94 -3.90 -13.96 -5.76
N PHE A 95 -4.70 -14.46 -4.81
CA PHE A 95 -5.92 -13.81 -4.37
C PHE A 95 -5.67 -12.37 -3.88
N PHE A 96 -4.67 -12.19 -3.01
CA PHE A 96 -4.31 -10.86 -2.48
C PHE A 96 -3.93 -9.88 -3.59
N SER A 97 -3.16 -10.32 -4.59
CA SER A 97 -2.75 -9.43 -5.69
C SER A 97 -3.92 -8.95 -6.54
N TYR A 98 -4.89 -9.83 -6.86
CA TYR A 98 -6.12 -9.44 -7.56
C TYR A 98 -7.05 -8.60 -6.69
N HIS A 99 -7.14 -8.92 -5.40
CA HIS A 99 -7.90 -8.15 -4.43
C HIS A 99 -7.42 -6.69 -4.35
N ALA A 100 -6.13 -6.51 -4.14
CA ALA A 100 -5.50 -5.19 -4.07
C ALA A 100 -5.59 -4.43 -5.40
N LEU A 101 -5.45 -5.13 -6.53
CA LEU A 101 -5.66 -4.55 -7.87
C LEU A 101 -7.10 -4.05 -8.04
N ALA A 102 -8.10 -4.85 -7.66
CA ALA A 102 -9.50 -4.49 -7.77
C ALA A 102 -9.84 -3.24 -6.95
N ILE A 103 -9.40 -3.17 -5.69
CA ILE A 103 -9.66 -1.99 -4.84
C ILE A 103 -8.88 -0.76 -5.35
N SER A 104 -7.64 -0.95 -5.80
CA SER A 104 -6.86 0.13 -6.40
C SER A 104 -7.54 0.69 -7.66
N LEU A 105 -8.10 -0.19 -8.50
CA LEU A 105 -8.85 0.20 -9.68
C LEU A 105 -10.13 0.94 -9.31
N ILE A 106 -10.89 0.47 -8.31
CA ILE A 106 -12.07 1.18 -7.80
C ILE A 106 -11.70 2.59 -7.36
N THR A 107 -10.62 2.74 -6.57
CA THR A 107 -10.16 4.05 -6.08
C THR A 107 -9.69 4.94 -7.23
N PHE A 108 -9.03 4.37 -8.24
CA PHE A 108 -8.64 5.09 -9.44
C PHE A 108 -9.84 5.55 -10.27
N LEU A 109 -10.85 4.68 -10.47
CA LEU A 109 -12.07 5.02 -11.20
C LEU A 109 -12.89 6.11 -10.49
N GLN A 110 -12.89 6.15 -9.14
CA GLN A 110 -13.48 7.25 -8.38
C GLN A 110 -12.87 8.61 -8.76
N SER A 111 -11.61 8.66 -9.20
CA SER A 111 -10.97 9.92 -9.65
C SER A 111 -11.49 10.47 -10.98
N PHE A 112 -12.25 9.69 -11.74
CA PHE A 112 -12.93 10.14 -12.94
C PHE A 112 -14.39 10.53 -12.66
N TRP A 113 -15.02 9.87 -11.68
CA TRP A 113 -16.44 10.07 -11.37
C TRP A 113 -16.69 11.19 -10.37
N TYR A 114 -15.82 11.35 -9.37
CA TYR A 114 -15.98 12.31 -8.30
C TYR A 114 -15.24 13.61 -8.56
N LYS A 115 -15.64 14.66 -7.82
CA LYS A 115 -15.04 15.99 -7.93
C LYS A 115 -13.52 15.89 -7.73
N ARG A 116 -12.77 16.50 -8.64
CA ARG A 116 -11.30 16.63 -8.57
C ARG A 116 -10.90 18.05 -8.91
N SER A 117 -9.75 18.49 -8.40
CA SER A 117 -9.19 19.78 -8.81
C SER A 117 -8.76 19.74 -10.29
N VAL A 118 -8.91 20.84 -11.00
CA VAL A 118 -8.52 20.97 -12.42
C VAL A 118 -7.00 20.78 -12.61
N THR A 119 -6.22 21.11 -11.57
CA THR A 119 -4.77 20.97 -11.55
C THR A 119 -4.30 19.56 -11.16
N GLN A 120 -5.19 18.71 -10.65
CA GLN A 120 -4.89 17.37 -10.19
C GLN A 120 -4.79 16.40 -11.37
N LYS A 121 -3.58 16.24 -11.90
CA LYS A 121 -3.25 15.37 -13.05
C LYS A 121 -2.02 14.52 -12.73
N ALA A 122 -1.85 13.41 -13.45
CA ALA A 122 -0.65 12.59 -13.35
C ALA A 122 0.60 13.40 -13.74
N SER A 123 1.63 13.40 -12.90
CA SER A 123 2.88 14.15 -13.12
C SER A 123 3.71 13.55 -14.26
N SER A 124 4.63 14.35 -14.79
CA SER A 124 5.61 13.88 -15.78
C SER A 124 6.48 12.76 -15.24
N THR A 125 6.81 12.77 -13.94
CA THR A 125 7.61 11.74 -13.29
C THR A 125 6.97 10.36 -13.40
N VAL A 126 5.67 10.25 -13.10
CA VAL A 126 4.93 8.98 -13.24
C VAL A 126 4.87 8.53 -14.69
N ARG A 127 4.65 9.45 -15.62
CA ARG A 127 4.59 9.13 -17.05
C ARG A 127 5.94 8.61 -17.55
N ILE A 128 7.04 9.27 -17.19
CA ILE A 128 8.39 8.82 -17.55
C ILE A 128 8.67 7.45 -16.94
N PHE A 129 8.37 7.26 -15.66
CA PHE A 129 8.53 5.97 -14.99
C PHE A 129 7.76 4.86 -15.72
N PHE A 130 6.49 5.10 -16.05
CA PHE A 130 5.64 4.16 -16.79
C PHE A 130 6.21 3.86 -18.19
N LEU A 131 6.64 4.88 -18.94
CA LEU A 131 7.19 4.69 -20.28
C LEU A 131 8.50 3.92 -20.27
N VAL A 132 9.40 4.21 -19.32
CA VAL A 132 10.69 3.50 -19.17
C VAL A 132 10.45 2.04 -18.81
N THR A 133 9.57 1.77 -17.84
CA THR A 133 9.26 0.40 -17.42
C THR A 133 8.48 -0.38 -18.49
N LEU A 134 7.60 0.29 -19.25
CA LEU A 134 6.93 -0.31 -20.41
C LEU A 134 7.92 -0.64 -21.53
N ALA A 135 8.84 0.26 -21.86
CA ALA A 135 9.90 0.00 -22.83
C ALA A 135 10.78 -1.19 -22.39
N GLY A 136 11.20 -1.22 -21.12
CA GLY A 136 11.93 -2.35 -20.55
C GLY A 136 11.15 -3.67 -20.63
N LEU A 137 9.84 -3.62 -20.39
CA LEU A 137 8.97 -4.80 -20.50
C LEU A 137 8.89 -5.30 -21.94
N ILE A 138 8.71 -4.41 -22.91
CA ILE A 138 8.71 -4.74 -24.35
C ILE A 138 10.06 -5.36 -24.75
N MET A 139 11.17 -4.74 -24.34
CA MET A 139 12.51 -5.28 -24.61
C MET A 139 12.69 -6.67 -23.99
N SER A 140 12.22 -6.88 -22.77
CA SER A 140 12.26 -8.19 -22.12
C SER A 140 11.43 -9.23 -22.87
N MET A 141 10.23 -8.87 -23.36
CA MET A 141 9.39 -9.78 -24.14
C MET A 141 10.01 -10.17 -25.49
N LEU A 142 10.78 -9.27 -26.11
CA LEU A 142 11.40 -9.51 -27.41
C LEU A 142 12.72 -10.30 -27.32
N PHE A 143 13.48 -10.10 -26.24
CA PHE A 143 14.88 -10.54 -26.18
C PHE A 143 15.23 -11.41 -24.96
N ALA A 144 14.34 -11.55 -23.98
CA ALA A 144 14.60 -12.33 -22.76
C ALA A 144 13.66 -13.54 -22.62
N SER A 145 13.97 -14.43 -21.69
CA SER A 145 13.10 -15.59 -21.41
C SER A 145 11.77 -15.13 -20.79
N PRO A 146 10.69 -15.94 -20.94
CA PRO A 146 9.42 -15.68 -20.26
C PRO A 146 9.60 -15.51 -18.74
N TYR A 147 10.48 -16.31 -18.13
CA TYR A 147 10.87 -16.17 -16.74
C TYR A 147 11.43 -14.78 -16.42
N ALA A 148 12.43 -14.30 -17.18
CA ALA A 148 13.05 -12.99 -16.95
C ALA A 148 12.02 -11.85 -17.10
N THR A 149 11.12 -11.97 -18.07
CA THR A 149 10.02 -11.01 -18.28
C THR A 149 9.06 -10.96 -17.11
N VAL A 150 8.67 -12.13 -16.60
CA VAL A 150 7.78 -12.22 -15.43
C VAL A 150 8.49 -11.69 -14.19
N TYR A 151 9.76 -12.03 -14.00
CA TYR A 151 10.55 -11.55 -12.88
C TYR A 151 10.75 -10.01 -12.93
N TYR A 152 10.89 -9.44 -14.13
CA TYR A 152 10.94 -7.98 -14.33
C TYR A 152 9.67 -7.27 -13.83
N LEU A 153 8.48 -7.88 -13.99
CA LEU A 153 7.23 -7.33 -13.45
C LEU A 153 7.26 -7.21 -11.91
N SER A 154 7.94 -8.12 -11.21
CA SER A 154 8.11 -8.04 -9.76
C SER A 154 8.95 -6.82 -9.35
N PHE A 155 10.00 -6.49 -10.12
CA PHE A 155 10.80 -5.29 -9.90
C PHE A 155 10.02 -4.00 -10.18
N ILE A 156 9.15 -4.00 -11.19
CA ILE A 156 8.25 -2.86 -11.42
C ILE A 156 7.33 -2.67 -10.21
N LYS A 157 6.69 -3.73 -9.72
CA LYS A 157 5.84 -3.69 -8.51
C LYS A 157 6.63 -3.16 -7.31
N LEU A 158 7.86 -3.62 -7.13
CA LEU A 158 8.76 -3.18 -6.07
C LEU A 158 9.02 -1.67 -6.16
N GLY A 159 9.44 -1.20 -7.34
CA GLY A 159 9.70 0.21 -7.61
C GLY A 159 8.48 1.09 -7.34
N CYS A 160 7.31 0.72 -7.87
CA CYS A 160 6.04 1.41 -7.59
C CYS A 160 5.77 1.51 -6.07
N SER A 161 6.00 0.42 -5.33
CA SER A 161 5.72 0.38 -3.89
C SER A 161 6.63 1.30 -3.09
N MET A 162 7.87 1.53 -3.55
CA MET A 162 8.82 2.45 -2.92
C MET A 162 8.52 3.92 -3.16
N VAL A 163 8.02 4.26 -4.36
CA VAL A 163 7.83 5.67 -4.74
C VAL A 163 6.39 6.16 -4.56
N LYS A 164 5.39 5.27 -4.48
CA LYS A 164 3.96 5.64 -4.53
C LYS A 164 3.56 6.69 -3.50
N TYR A 165 4.16 6.70 -2.30
CA TYR A 165 3.78 7.60 -1.21
C TYR A 165 4.39 9.00 -1.36
N ILE A 166 5.50 9.16 -2.09
CA ILE A 166 6.21 10.44 -2.25
C ILE A 166 5.29 11.55 -2.81
N PRO A 167 4.53 11.32 -3.91
CA PRO A 167 3.63 12.33 -4.45
C PRO A 167 2.53 12.76 -3.46
N GLN A 168 2.04 11.85 -2.62
CA GLN A 168 1.01 12.16 -1.64
C GLN A 168 1.58 12.99 -0.48
N VAL A 169 2.75 12.63 0.04
CA VAL A 169 3.46 13.43 1.05
C VAL A 169 3.68 14.85 0.54
N TRP A 170 4.10 14.98 -0.71
CA TRP A 170 4.34 16.27 -1.34
C TRP A 170 3.07 17.11 -1.49
N ILE A 171 1.96 16.53 -1.95
CA ILE A 171 0.68 17.24 -2.08
C ILE A 171 0.16 17.69 -0.70
N ASN A 172 0.25 16.83 0.32
CA ASN A 172 -0.09 17.21 1.69
C ASN A 172 0.76 18.39 2.16
N TYR A 173 2.06 18.37 1.86
CA TYR A 173 2.98 19.46 2.20
C TYR A 173 2.68 20.77 1.47
N GLN A 174 2.33 20.72 0.19
CA GLN A 174 1.97 21.91 -0.59
C GLN A 174 0.63 22.51 -0.12
N ARG A 175 -0.35 21.65 0.17
CA ARG A 175 -1.69 22.07 0.60
C ARG A 175 -1.76 22.45 2.08
N LYS A 176 -0.74 22.09 2.87
CA LYS A 176 -0.76 22.17 4.34
C LYS A 176 -2.00 21.51 4.95
N SER A 177 -2.49 20.46 4.29
CA SER A 177 -3.70 19.73 4.70
C SER A 177 -3.65 18.30 4.20
N THR A 178 -4.16 17.39 5.02
CA THR A 178 -4.36 15.98 4.69
C THR A 178 -5.80 15.68 4.26
N ASP A 179 -6.67 16.68 4.10
CA ASP A 179 -8.06 16.45 3.70
C ASP A 179 -8.08 15.92 2.27
N GLY A 180 -8.63 14.71 2.07
CA GLY A 180 -8.36 13.95 0.84
C GLY A 180 -7.81 12.57 1.10
N TRP A 181 -7.02 12.45 2.16
CA TRP A 181 -6.20 11.30 2.45
C TRP A 181 -6.72 10.58 3.70
N SER A 182 -7.10 9.31 3.55
CA SER A 182 -7.61 8.52 4.66
C SER A 182 -6.49 8.19 5.63
N ILE A 183 -6.55 8.79 6.82
CA ILE A 183 -5.62 8.46 7.91
C ILE A 183 -5.85 7.04 8.43
N ASP A 184 -7.09 6.54 8.38
CA ASP A 184 -7.43 5.18 8.82
C ASP A 184 -6.69 4.12 8.00
N ASN A 185 -6.53 4.33 6.69
CA ASN A 185 -5.67 3.49 5.84
C ASN A 185 -4.24 3.43 6.39
N ILE A 186 -3.66 4.60 6.70
CA ILE A 186 -2.28 4.71 7.20
C ILE A 186 -2.12 4.07 8.58
N LEU A 187 -3.09 4.24 9.47
CA LEU A 187 -3.03 3.61 10.79
C LEU A 187 -3.09 2.08 10.68
N LEU A 188 -3.90 1.55 9.78
CA LEU A 188 -3.97 0.11 9.51
C LEU A 188 -2.68 -0.41 8.84
N ASP A 189 -2.11 0.34 7.88
CA ASP A 189 -0.85 0.00 7.22
C ASP A 189 0.31 -0.02 8.23
N PHE A 190 0.41 1.02 9.05
CA PHE A 190 1.39 1.13 10.14
C PHE A 190 1.23 -0.01 11.15
N THR A 191 0.00 -0.31 11.57
CA THR A 191 -0.28 -1.42 12.49
C THR A 191 0.15 -2.75 11.89
N GLY A 192 -0.16 -2.99 10.61
CA GLY A 192 0.29 -4.17 9.88
C GLY A 192 1.82 -4.26 9.79
N GLY A 193 2.48 -3.15 9.47
CA GLY A 193 3.94 -3.06 9.41
C GLY A 193 4.62 -3.34 10.74
N VAL A 194 4.16 -2.70 11.83
CA VAL A 194 4.71 -2.90 13.18
C VAL A 194 4.51 -4.33 13.66
N LEU A 195 3.30 -4.90 13.49
CA LEU A 195 3.02 -6.28 13.89
C LEU A 195 3.82 -7.28 13.04
N SER A 196 3.96 -7.05 11.74
CA SER A 196 4.82 -7.88 10.88
C SER A 196 6.29 -7.84 11.32
N PHE A 197 6.79 -6.67 11.72
CA PHE A 197 8.16 -6.54 12.23
C PHE A 197 8.31 -7.21 13.60
N ALA A 198 7.33 -7.05 14.49
CA ALA A 198 7.31 -7.71 15.79
C ALA A 198 7.29 -9.24 15.66
N GLN A 199 6.51 -9.79 14.72
CA GLN A 199 6.53 -11.23 14.46
C GLN A 199 7.90 -11.71 13.97
N LEU A 200 8.54 -10.96 13.07
CA LEU A 200 9.87 -11.29 12.58
C LEU A 200 10.90 -11.31 13.72
N LEU A 201 10.88 -10.32 14.61
CA LEU A 201 11.74 -10.32 15.79
C LEU A 201 11.46 -11.51 16.71
N LEU A 202 10.19 -11.82 16.99
CA LEU A 202 9.79 -12.96 17.81
C LEU A 202 10.30 -14.28 17.21
N ASP A 203 10.11 -14.48 15.90
CA ASP A 203 10.56 -15.68 15.20
C ASP A 203 12.10 -15.78 15.20
N ALA A 204 12.80 -14.65 15.03
CA ALA A 204 14.26 -14.57 15.10
C ALA A 204 14.79 -14.95 16.49
N PHE A 205 14.17 -14.46 17.56
CA PHE A 205 14.54 -14.81 18.93
C PHE A 205 14.25 -16.28 19.24
N ARG A 206 13.14 -16.83 18.72
CA ARG A 206 12.76 -18.23 18.95
C ARG A 206 13.66 -19.22 18.22
N LEU A 207 14.05 -18.92 16.99
CA LEU A 207 14.85 -19.80 16.14
C LEU A 207 16.36 -19.64 16.38
N GLY A 208 16.80 -18.66 17.17
CA GLY A 208 18.22 -18.38 17.44
C GLY A 208 18.99 -17.82 16.24
N ASN A 209 18.32 -17.58 15.12
CA ASN A 209 18.93 -17.21 13.83
C ASN A 209 18.57 -15.76 13.46
N ILE A 210 18.98 -14.81 14.30
CA ILE A 210 18.77 -13.37 14.05
C ILE A 210 19.40 -12.93 12.72
N GLY A 211 20.54 -13.54 12.35
CA GLY A 211 21.24 -13.28 11.09
C GLY A 211 20.43 -13.62 9.84
N ASP A 212 19.66 -14.71 9.85
CA ASP A 212 18.86 -15.14 8.69
C ASP A 212 17.58 -14.30 8.55
N VAL A 213 17.03 -13.82 9.66
CA VAL A 213 15.81 -13.00 9.66
C VAL A 213 16.10 -11.54 9.34
N LEU A 214 17.20 -10.98 9.85
CA LEU A 214 17.66 -9.62 9.51
C LEU A 214 18.46 -9.57 8.20
N GLY A 215 18.91 -10.72 7.70
CA GLY A 215 19.74 -10.87 6.51
C GLY A 215 19.00 -10.70 5.17
N ASN A 216 17.69 -10.45 5.17
CA ASN A 216 16.94 -10.07 3.97
C ASN A 216 16.74 -8.53 3.91
N PRO A 217 17.74 -7.77 3.42
CA PRO A 217 17.71 -6.32 3.42
C PRO A 217 16.56 -5.76 2.58
N VAL A 218 16.06 -6.51 1.59
CA VAL A 218 14.93 -6.10 0.76
C VAL A 218 13.64 -6.13 1.57
N LYS A 219 13.33 -7.25 2.23
CA LYS A 219 12.11 -7.36 3.05
C LYS A 219 12.12 -6.36 4.21
N MET A 220 13.27 -6.21 4.86
CA MET A 220 13.45 -5.23 5.94
C MET A 220 13.33 -3.79 5.44
N GLY A 221 13.99 -3.46 4.33
CA GLY A 221 13.95 -2.14 3.71
C GLY A 221 12.53 -1.74 3.26
N LEU A 222 11.76 -2.68 2.72
CA LEU A 222 10.37 -2.44 2.35
C LEU A 222 9.47 -2.14 3.55
N GLY A 223 9.58 -2.94 4.62
CA GLY A 223 8.79 -2.74 5.84
C GLY A 223 9.12 -1.41 6.52
N LEU A 224 10.42 -1.09 6.65
CA LEU A 224 10.87 0.16 7.24
C LEU A 224 10.50 1.39 6.39
N ALA A 225 10.56 1.28 5.06
CA ALA A 225 10.12 2.36 4.18
C ALA A 225 8.62 2.64 4.35
N SER A 226 7.78 1.60 4.42
CA SER A 226 6.35 1.76 4.67
C SER A 226 6.07 2.45 5.99
N ILE A 227 6.64 1.92 7.08
CA ILE A 227 6.53 2.51 8.44
C ILE A 227 7.02 3.97 8.44
N GLY A 228 8.12 4.27 7.74
CA GLY A 228 8.65 5.62 7.63
C GLY A 228 7.68 6.59 6.94
N PHE A 229 7.08 6.20 5.82
CA PHE A 229 6.04 7.00 5.16
C PHE A 229 4.80 7.16 6.04
N ASP A 230 4.39 6.11 6.75
CA ASP A 230 3.24 6.17 7.65
C ASP A 230 3.47 7.17 8.79
N LEU A 231 4.65 7.16 9.40
CA LEU A 231 5.03 8.15 10.42
C LEU A 231 5.02 9.59 9.87
N VAL A 232 5.44 9.79 8.62
CA VAL A 232 5.35 11.10 7.95
C VAL A 232 3.88 11.51 7.78
N PHE A 233 3.01 10.62 7.31
CA PHE A 233 1.58 10.91 7.16
C PHE A 233 0.90 11.17 8.50
N MET A 234 1.21 10.39 9.53
CA MET A 234 0.73 10.60 10.90
C MET A 234 1.20 11.93 11.45
N SER A 235 2.45 12.33 11.19
CA SER A 235 2.99 13.64 11.59
C SER A 235 2.31 14.78 10.85
N GLN A 236 2.14 14.68 9.52
CA GLN A 236 1.38 15.64 8.72
C GLN A 236 -0.05 15.77 9.25
N HIS A 237 -0.68 14.66 9.60
CA HIS A 237 -2.04 14.64 10.11
C HIS A 237 -2.08 15.21 11.54
N TYR A 238 -1.58 14.50 12.55
CA TYR A 238 -1.82 14.82 13.96
C TYR A 238 -0.97 15.95 14.52
N VAL A 239 0.14 16.32 13.87
CA VAL A 239 1.07 17.33 14.41
C VAL A 239 1.07 18.59 13.56
N TRP A 240 1.50 18.50 12.30
CA TRP A 240 1.77 19.70 11.50
C TRP A 240 0.51 20.42 11.01
N TYR A 241 -0.52 19.69 10.59
CA TYR A 241 -1.74 20.28 10.02
C TYR A 241 -2.97 20.06 10.90
N ALA A 242 -2.76 19.77 12.19
CA ALA A 242 -3.85 19.52 13.12
C ALA A 242 -4.66 20.79 13.39
N GLU A 243 -3.99 21.95 13.54
CA GLU A 243 -4.66 23.22 13.81
C GLU A 243 -5.45 23.71 12.60
N ASP A 244 -4.85 23.70 11.41
CA ASP A 244 -5.53 24.09 10.17
C ASP A 244 -6.80 23.25 9.93
N ARG A 245 -6.74 21.93 10.22
CA ARG A 245 -7.92 21.07 10.13
C ARG A 245 -8.99 21.39 11.17
N ARG A 246 -8.60 21.74 12.40
CA ARG A 246 -9.55 22.15 13.45
C ARG A 246 -10.29 23.43 13.03
N GLN A 247 -9.56 24.43 12.55
CA GLN A 247 -10.13 25.67 12.05
C GLN A 247 -11.06 25.43 10.86
N HIS A 248 -10.62 24.67 9.85
CA HIS A 248 -11.45 24.36 8.68
C HIS A 248 -12.77 23.66 9.06
N LYS A 249 -12.74 22.78 10.07
CA LYS A 249 -13.96 22.10 10.55
C LYS A 249 -14.91 23.08 11.25
N GLN A 250 -14.38 23.98 12.09
CA GLN A 250 -15.16 25.02 12.75
C GLN A 250 -15.78 26.00 11.75
N ASP A 251 -15.06 26.36 10.69
CA ASP A 251 -15.57 27.21 9.61
C ASP A 251 -16.75 26.55 8.88
N ILE A 252 -16.67 25.25 8.60
CA ILE A 252 -17.77 24.50 7.98
C ILE A 252 -18.98 24.42 8.90
N GLU A 253 -18.77 24.19 10.20
CA GLU A 253 -19.84 24.11 11.20
C GLU A 253 -20.55 25.46 11.37
N SER A 254 -19.79 26.56 11.51
CA SER A 254 -20.36 27.92 11.60
C SER A 254 -21.09 28.35 10.33
N GLN A 255 -20.61 27.96 9.13
CA GLN A 255 -21.33 28.21 7.88
C GLN A 255 -22.65 27.43 7.78
N ARG A 256 -22.69 26.20 8.33
CA ARG A 256 -23.93 25.40 8.37
C ARG A 256 -24.94 25.99 9.35
N GLU A 257 -24.48 26.43 10.52
CA GLU A 257 -25.33 27.06 11.53
C GLU A 257 -25.92 28.37 11.01
N SER A 258 -25.11 29.24 10.39
CA SER A 258 -25.60 30.48 9.78
C SER A 258 -26.61 30.23 8.64
N HIS A 259 -26.37 29.23 7.77
CA HIS A 259 -27.35 28.82 6.75
C HIS A 259 -28.67 28.32 7.35
N SER A 260 -28.60 27.57 8.46
CA SER A 260 -29.81 27.10 9.14
C SER A 260 -30.61 28.26 9.74
N GLN A 261 -29.96 29.21 10.40
CA GLN A 261 -30.61 30.39 10.97
C GLN A 261 -31.25 31.29 9.90
N SER A 262 -30.57 31.53 8.78
CA SER A 262 -31.10 32.28 7.64
C SER A 262 -32.37 31.64 7.05
N ARG A 263 -32.42 30.29 6.99
CA ARG A 263 -33.56 29.55 6.45
C ARG A 263 -34.79 29.54 7.38
N TYR A 264 -34.60 29.68 8.69
CA TYR A 264 -35.71 29.75 9.66
C TYR A 264 -36.14 31.18 10.01
N GLY A 265 -35.24 32.17 9.87
CA GLY A 265 -35.54 33.58 10.15
C GLY A 265 -36.22 34.35 9.01
N SER A 266 -36.50 33.71 7.87
CA SER A 266 -37.16 34.32 6.70
C SER A 266 -38.67 33.98 6.60
N THR A 267 -39.27 33.52 7.69
CA THR A 267 -40.68 33.09 7.77
C THR A 267 -41.59 34.05 8.55
N GLU A 268 -41.10 35.23 8.93
CA GLU A 268 -41.88 36.34 9.51
C GLU A 268 -42.06 37.48 8.51
#